data_AF-A0A2I0N312-F1
#
_entry.id   AF-A0A2I0N312-F1
#
_cell.length_a   1.000
_cell.length_b   1.000
_cell.length_c   1.000
_cell.angle_alpha   90.00
_cell.angle_beta   90.00
_cell.angle_gamma   90.00
#
_symmetry.space_group_name_H-M   'P 1'
#
loop_
_entity.id
_entity.type
_entity.pdbx_description
1 polymer ?
#
loop_
_entity_poly.entity_id
_entity_poly.type
_entity_poly.pdbx_seq_one_letter_code
_entity_poly.pdbx_strand_id
1 'polypeptide(L)' 'MAQLNTTLDTNLLKDLFSLEGRDQAYAKLMESILNQVLEHQAMEPTGAGLYERSEKRQAYRNGYRGRTLKTRVGPLK' A
#
# COMPACT_ATOMS: atom_id res chain seq x y z
N MET A 1 -2.57 13.19 12.06
CA MET A 1 -3.13 12.68 10.79
C MET A 1 -1.94 12.37 9.87
N ALA A 2 -1.81 11.16 9.36
CA ALA A 2 -0.72 10.82 8.45
C ALA A 2 -1.01 11.40 7.05
N GLN A 3 -0.06 12.13 6.48
CA GLN A 3 -0.13 12.61 5.09
C GLN A 3 0.49 11.53 4.19
N LEU A 4 -0.25 11.08 3.18
CA LEU A 4 0.20 10.07 2.22
C LEU A 4 0.42 10.74 0.86
N ASN A 5 1.67 10.77 0.42
CA ASN A 5 2.05 11.20 -0.92
C ASN A 5 2.17 9.97 -1.80
N THR A 6 1.23 9.77 -2.72
CA THR A 6 1.21 8.60 -3.60
C THR A 6 1.54 9.00 -5.04
N THR A 7 2.49 8.28 -5.64
CA THR A 7 2.77 8.38 -7.08
C THR A 7 1.83 7.45 -7.82
N LEU A 8 1.09 7.99 -8.79
CA LEU A 8 0.15 7.24 -9.61
C LEU A 8 0.64 7.14 -11.05
N ASP A 9 0.51 5.95 -11.64
CA ASP A 9 0.73 5.78 -13.06
C ASP A 9 -0.33 6.54 -13.86
N THR A 10 0.08 7.20 -14.94
CA THR A 10 -0.80 7.98 -15.82
C THR A 10 -1.89 7.12 -16.46
N ASN A 11 -1.58 5.86 -16.78
CA ASN A 11 -2.56 4.90 -17.30
C ASN A 11 -3.63 4.56 -16.25
N LEU A 12 -3.22 4.35 -15.00
CA LEU A 12 -4.14 4.10 -13.89
C LEU A 12 -5.00 5.32 -13.63
N LEU A 13 -4.43 6.52 -13.71
CA LEU A 13 -5.17 7.78 -13.60
C LEU A 13 -6.23 7.91 -14.70
N LYS A 14 -5.89 7.58 -15.95
CA LYS A 14 -6.85 7.56 -17.06
C LYS A 14 -7.99 6.58 -16.80
N ASP A 15 -7.67 5.37 -16.32
CA ASP A 15 -8.65 4.31 -16.05
C ASP A 15 -9.58 4.65 -14.86
N LEU A 16 -9.13 5.48 -13.92
CA LEU A 16 -9.97 5.97 -12.82
C LEU A 16 -11.07 6.92 -13.30
N PHE A 17 -10.80 7.68 -14.37
CA PHE A 17 -11.71 8.66 -14.94
C PHE A 17 -12.48 8.13 -16.16
N SER A 18 -12.16 6.94 -16.68
CA SER A 18 -12.97 6.27 -17.69
C SER A 18 -14.19 5.58 -17.08
N LEU A 19 -15.27 5.50 -17.85
CA LEU A 19 -16.47 4.73 -17.46
C LEU A 19 -16.22 3.22 -17.54
N GLU A 20 -15.40 2.80 -18.51
CA GLU A 20 -14.95 1.43 -18.66
C GLU A 20 -13.72 1.18 -17.77
N GLY A 21 -13.72 0.12 -16.97
CA GLY A 21 -12.57 -0.26 -16.14
C GLY A 21 -12.44 0.44 -14.78
N ARG A 22 -13.37 1.36 -14.46
CA ARG A 22 -13.38 2.14 -13.20
C ARG A 22 -13.14 1.27 -11.96
N ASP A 23 -13.97 0.25 -11.73
CA ASP A 23 -13.90 -0.56 -10.51
C ASP A 23 -12.55 -1.27 -10.35
N GLN A 24 -11.95 -1.72 -11.45
CA GLN A 24 -10.62 -2.34 -11.42
C GLN A 24 -9.52 -1.32 -11.11
N ALA A 25 -9.63 -0.11 -11.64
CA ALA A 25 -8.70 0.97 -11.34
C ALA A 25 -8.80 1.40 -9.87
N TYR A 26 -10.00 1.51 -9.31
CA TYR A 26 -10.21 1.78 -7.89
C TYR A 26 -9.67 0.66 -7.00
N ALA A 27 -9.86 -0.61 -7.37
CA ALA A 27 -9.29 -1.74 -6.64
C ALA A 27 -7.77 -1.67 -6.58
N LYS A 28 -7.10 -1.43 -7.72
CA LYS A 28 -5.63 -1.26 -7.79
C LYS A 28 -5.13 -0.05 -6.98
N LEU A 29 -5.85 1.07 -7.04
CA LEU A 29 -5.53 2.25 -6.23
C LEU A 29 -5.65 1.94 -4.74
N MET A 30 -6.71 1.24 -4.34
CA MET A 30 -6.93 0.89 -2.93
C MET A 30 -5.87 -0.10 -2.43
N GLU A 31 -5.50 -1.08 -3.25
CA GLU A 31 -4.40 -2.01 -2.97
C GLU A 31 -3.06 -1.27 -2.76
N SER A 32 -2.72 -0.32 -3.63
CA SER A 32 -1.46 0.43 -3.51
C SER A 32 -1.41 1.30 -2.25
N ILE A 33 -2.51 1.98 -1.93
CA ILE A 33 -2.62 2.80 -0.71
C ILE A 33 -2.51 1.92 0.54
N LEU A 34 -3.23 0.79 0.58
CA LEU A 34 -3.19 -0.13 1.72
C LEU A 34 -1.79 -0.69 1.94
N ASN A 35 -1.09 -1.09 0.87
CA ASN A 35 0.27 -1.58 0.97
C ASN A 35 1.22 -0.51 1.53
N GLN A 36 1.10 0.76 1.10
CA GLN A 36 1.92 1.84 1.64
C GLN A 36 1.64 2.13 3.12
N VAL A 37 0.37 2.10 3.53
CA VAL A 37 0.00 2.26 4.94
C VAL A 37 0.58 1.14 5.78
N LEU A 38 0.48 -0.11 5.33
CA LEU A 38 1.04 -1.28 6.02
C LEU A 38 2.57 -1.21 6.11
N GLU A 39 3.24 -0.77 5.04
CA GLU A 39 4.68 -0.52 5.03
C GLU A 39 5.08 0.50 6.11
N HIS A 40 4.35 1.60 6.20
CA HIS A 40 4.64 2.65 7.19
C HIS A 40 4.37 2.16 8.61
N GLN A 41 3.25 1.49 8.84
CA GLN A 41 2.92 0.90 10.14
C GLN A 41 3.94 -0.16 10.56
N ALA A 42 4.55 -0.89 9.61
CA ALA A 42 5.58 -1.87 9.92
C ALA A 42 6.88 -1.23 10.45
N MET A 43 7.12 0.07 10.19
CA MET A 43 8.31 0.78 10.69
C MET A 43 8.20 1.14 12.17
N GLU A 44 6.99 1.36 12.69
CA GLU A 44 6.75 1.70 14.09
C GLU A 44 7.24 0.62 15.06
N PRO A 45 6.83 -0.67 14.95
CA PRO A 45 7.30 -1.72 15.84
C PRO A 45 8.75 -2.13 15.57
N THR A 46 9.26 -1.98 14.35
CA THR A 46 10.68 -2.30 14.06
C THR A 46 11.62 -1.22 14.57
N GLY A 47 11.16 0.03 14.71
CA GLY A 47 11.98 1.19 15.09
C GLY A 47 13.00 1.61 14.02
N ALA A 48 12.84 1.10 12.79
CA ALA A 48 13.74 1.35 11.67
C ALA A 48 13.04 1.07 10.33
N GLY A 49 13.34 1.88 9.32
CA GLY A 49 12.92 1.68 7.94
C GLY A 49 13.63 0.51 7.25
N LEU A 50 13.25 0.29 5.98
CA LEU A 50 13.84 -0.75 5.14
C LEU A 50 15.32 -0.44 4.87
N TYR A 51 16.22 -1.39 5.16
CA TYR A 51 17.68 -1.26 5.05
C TYR A 51 18.31 -0.09 5.83
N GLU A 52 17.55 0.62 6.65
CA GLU A 52 18.05 1.72 7.46
C GLU A 52 18.94 1.19 8.59
N ARG A 53 20.05 1.87 8.89
CA ARG A 53 20.84 1.59 10.10
C ARG A 53 20.37 2.52 11.20
N SER A 54 19.74 1.96 12.23
CA SER A 54 19.20 2.73 13.36
C SER A 54 19.52 1.98 14.66
N GLU A 55 19.99 2.73 15.66
CA GLU A 55 20.20 2.22 17.02
C GLU A 55 18.88 1.89 17.74
N LYS A 56 17.76 2.45 17.25
CA LYS A 56 16.41 2.21 17.80
C LYS A 56 15.77 0.92 17.27
N ARG A 57 16.47 0.13 16.44
CA ARG A 57 15.91 -1.09 15.86
C ARG A 57 15.63 -2.14 16.95
N GLN A 58 14.39 -2.62 16.99
CA GLN A 58 13.96 -3.65 17.95
C GLN A 58 13.63 -5.00 17.31
N ALA A 59 13.33 -5.02 16.01
CA ALA A 59 12.96 -6.25 15.29
C ALA A 59 13.41 -6.22 13.82
N TYR A 60 13.35 -7.39 13.19
CA TYR A 60 13.64 -7.58 11.76
C TYR A 60 12.38 -7.99 11.00
N ARG A 61 12.26 -7.50 9.77
CA ARG A 61 11.17 -7.87 8.85
C ARG A 61 11.45 -9.23 8.22
N ASN A 62 10.46 -10.12 8.21
CA ASN A 62 10.56 -11.47 7.65
C ASN A 62 9.73 -11.60 6.36
N GLY A 63 10.05 -10.77 5.36
CA GLY A 63 9.37 -10.77 4.07
C GLY A 63 7.88 -10.40 4.12
N TYR A 64 7.16 -10.82 3.09
CA TYR A 64 5.74 -10.54 2.89
C TYR A 64 4.93 -11.83 2.80
N ARG A 65 3.66 -11.75 3.22
CA ARG A 65 2.69 -12.83 3.03
C ARG A 65 1.47 -12.28 2.33
N GLY A 66 1.22 -12.77 1.11
CA GLY A 66 0.02 -12.39 0.35
C GLY A 66 -1.26 -12.75 1.10
N ARG A 67 -2.24 -11.85 1.10
CA ARG A 67 -3.55 -12.04 1.73
C ARG A 67 -4.62 -11.38 0.89
N THR A 68 -5.67 -12.13 0.58
CA THR A 68 -6.81 -11.57 -0.12
C THR A 68 -7.79 -10.93 0.87
N LEU A 69 -8.11 -9.65 0.68
CA LEU A 69 -9.08 -8.91 1.48
C LEU A 69 -10.40 -8.73 0.72
N LYS A 70 -11.52 -9.02 1.37
CA LYS A 70 -12.86 -8.76 0.80
C LYS A 70 -13.27 -7.33 1.14
N THR A 71 -13.36 -6.46 0.13
CA THR A 71 -13.73 -5.05 0.30
C THR A 71 -14.94 -4.67 -0.53
N ARG A 72 -15.42 -3.42 -0.40
CA ARG A 72 -16.56 -2.92 -1.20
C ARG A 72 -16.24 -2.80 -2.69
N VAL A 73 -14.98 -2.58 -3.04
CA VAL A 73 -14.51 -2.50 -4.44
C VAL A 73 -14.11 -3.88 -4.99
N GLY A 74 -14.49 -4.95 -4.29
CA GLY A 74 -14.16 -6.32 -4.65
C GLY A 74 -13.00 -6.91 -3.85
N PRO A 75 -12.53 -8.11 -4.24
CA PRO A 75 -11.38 -8.75 -3.61
C PRO A 75 -10.08 -8.03 -4.00
N LEU A 76 -9.32 -7.58 -3.00
CA LEU A 76 -7.97 -7.05 -3.16
C LEU A 76 -6.96 -8.15 -2.86
N LYS A 77 -5.86 -8.22 -3.62
CA LYS A 77 -4.83 -9.25 -3.46
C LYS A 77 -3.60 -8.75 -2.73
#